data_AF-A0A4Y3KXS5-F1
#
_entry.id   AF-A0A4Y3KXS5-F1
#
_cell.length_a   1.000
_cell.length_b   1.000
_cell.length_c   1.000
_cell.angle_alpha   90.00
_cell.angle_beta   90.00
_cell.angle_gamma   90.00
#
_symmetry.space_group_name_H-M   'P 1'
#
loop_
_entity.id
_entity.type
_entity.pdbx_description
1 polymer ?
#
loop_
_entity_poly.entity_id
_entity_poly.type
_entity_poly.pdbx_seq_one_letter_code
_entity_poly.pdbx_strand_id
1 'polypeptide(L)'
;MGMRGSWVARAAVGAVVLACVGAPAAYAVQGAVPSGAAATATVKINVGEARACSGALLNESWVVTAKSCFVDAPDAVVAHGAPTLPTTATVGRTDLTGTAGHVVRVDRVVPHPDRDVVLAHLASPVTGVAGVPVATTAPVTGEELTVTGFGRTTTTWVPDTAHAATFTVAAVEAGTIGLQADEPGATICKGDAGGPALRTTAGGAVELVAIHHTASQGGCLGSTTTAQGATETRVDDLRQWITWNATLTQERAVGLVEAVTPESGEVTISGWAWDPDTSLPTDVHIYIDGVGVPVHADLDRPDVAAARGTAPTRGFVHTRTLAAGEHTACVYAINIGPGDNTGLGCHAFSILTKAPVGVVDVVIPDSGRVSLSGWAWDPDSSAPTDVHIYIDGVGVAVRADLNRPDVAAAFGTAPTRGFAHTRDLAPGEHTACVYAINIGPGDNTGLGCHTFSVDTRTPVGVVDAVTVNAGEVTVSGWAWDPDTSAPTDVHIYIDGVGVAVRADLNRPDVAAAFGTAPTRGFGHTRAVGPGSHTACVYAINLGPGDNTGLGCHVFHG
;
A
#
# COMPACT_ATOMS: atom_id res chain seq x y z
N MET A 1 46.70 74.32 103.96
CA MET A 1 47.79 73.43 103.53
C MET A 1 47.27 72.00 103.63
N GLY A 2 47.24 71.13 102.62
CA GLY A 2 48.09 70.94 101.45
C GLY A 2 48.70 69.53 101.54
N MET A 3 48.54 68.73 100.47
CA MET A 3 49.11 67.38 100.18
C MET A 3 48.29 66.20 100.73
N ARG A 4 47.52 65.44 99.92
CA ARG A 4 47.83 64.54 98.78
C ARG A 4 48.78 63.38 99.13
N GLY A 5 48.21 62.18 99.19
CA GLY A 5 48.92 60.90 99.15
C GLY A 5 47.99 59.82 98.58
N SER A 6 48.14 59.52 97.29
CA SER A 6 47.45 58.44 96.57
C SER A 6 48.26 57.16 96.62
N TRP A 7 47.65 56.07 97.11
CA TRP A 7 48.21 54.71 97.07
C TRP A 7 47.60 53.89 95.94
N VAL A 8 48.48 53.12 95.32
CA VAL A 8 48.34 52.33 94.09
C VAL A 8 47.63 51.01 94.37
N ALA A 9 46.63 50.65 93.56
CA ALA A 9 46.08 49.29 93.47
C ALA A 9 46.44 48.70 92.09
N ARG A 10 47.13 47.55 92.12
CA ARG A 10 47.52 46.75 90.95
C ARG A 10 46.32 45.96 90.44
N ALA A 11 46.01 46.06 89.15
CA ALA A 11 45.15 45.11 88.42
C ALA A 11 45.97 44.51 87.27
N ALA A 12 45.98 43.18 87.18
CA ALA A 12 46.73 42.41 86.20
C ALA A 12 46.10 42.53 84.80
N VAL A 13 46.95 42.77 83.79
CA VAL A 13 46.58 42.75 82.37
C VAL A 13 46.69 41.32 81.85
N GLY A 14 45.57 40.72 81.47
CA GLY A 14 45.54 39.51 80.66
C GLY A 14 45.60 39.89 79.17
N ALA A 15 46.66 39.48 78.48
CA ALA A 15 46.80 39.65 77.04
C ALA A 15 45.94 38.60 76.31
N VAL A 16 44.88 39.03 75.65
CA VAL A 16 44.17 38.21 74.65
C VAL A 16 44.88 38.40 73.32
N VAL A 17 45.54 37.36 72.85
CA VAL A 17 46.05 37.27 71.48
C VAL A 17 44.85 37.06 70.56
N LEU A 18 44.43 38.13 69.88
CA LEU A 18 43.43 38.08 68.82
C LEU A 18 44.11 37.48 67.59
N ALA A 19 43.91 36.18 67.35
CA ALA A 19 44.28 35.55 66.09
C ALA A 19 43.38 36.12 64.99
N CYS A 20 43.92 37.02 64.17
CA CYS A 20 43.30 37.44 62.92
C CYS A 20 43.30 36.24 61.96
N VAL A 21 42.26 35.42 62.01
CA VAL A 21 41.89 34.58 60.88
C VAL A 21 41.43 35.54 59.80
N GLY A 22 42.21 35.67 58.72
CA GLY A 22 41.78 36.40 57.54
C GLY A 22 40.51 35.76 57.01
N ALA A 23 39.36 36.41 57.20
CA ALA A 23 38.18 36.10 56.42
C ALA A 23 38.56 36.34 54.95
N PRO A 24 38.34 35.39 54.02
CA PRO A 24 38.44 35.70 52.61
C PRO A 24 37.46 36.84 52.33
N ALA A 25 37.95 37.89 51.68
CA ALA A 25 37.11 38.98 51.22
C ALA A 25 36.00 38.39 50.34
N ALA A 26 34.75 38.60 50.75
CA ALA A 26 33.58 38.35 49.93
C ALA A 26 33.63 39.29 48.72
N TYR A 27 34.24 38.83 47.63
CA TYR A 27 34.14 39.48 46.34
C TYR A 27 32.82 39.03 45.68
N ALA A 28 31.96 40.02 45.46
CA ALA A 28 30.81 40.07 44.56
C ALA A 28 30.43 38.75 43.85
N VAL A 29 29.36 38.12 44.33
CA VAL A 29 28.69 37.00 43.65
C VAL A 29 27.95 37.54 42.42
N GLN A 30 28.67 37.68 41.31
CA GLN A 30 28.12 37.43 39.99
C GLN A 30 28.54 36.01 39.62
N GLY A 31 27.59 35.22 39.12
CA GLY A 31 27.76 33.78 38.94
C GLY A 31 29.14 33.40 38.41
N ALA A 32 29.86 32.57 39.15
CA ALA A 32 31.21 32.15 38.79
C ALA A 32 31.19 31.56 37.37
N VAL A 33 32.27 31.74 36.61
CA VAL A 33 32.41 31.01 35.33
C VAL A 33 32.39 29.51 35.68
N PRO A 34 31.52 28.70 35.06
CA PRO A 34 31.47 27.27 35.35
C PRO A 34 32.84 26.65 35.07
N SER A 35 33.18 25.61 35.83
CA SER A 35 34.43 24.87 35.70
C SER A 35 34.17 23.36 35.71
N GLY A 36 35.18 22.57 35.34
CA GLY A 36 35.09 21.11 35.35
C GLY A 36 33.93 20.58 34.50
N ALA A 37 33.19 19.60 35.03
CA ALA A 37 32.07 18.97 34.34
C ALA A 37 30.91 19.93 34.05
N ALA A 38 30.70 20.95 34.90
CA ALA A 38 29.70 21.97 34.63
C ALA A 38 30.07 22.78 33.38
N ALA A 39 31.34 23.16 33.24
CA ALA A 39 31.82 23.89 32.05
C ALA A 39 31.70 23.08 30.76
N THR A 40 31.98 21.77 30.80
CA THR A 40 31.87 20.91 29.62
C THR A 40 30.41 20.59 29.27
N ALA A 41 29.52 20.57 30.27
CA ALA A 41 28.09 20.38 30.07
C ALA A 41 27.43 21.61 29.42
N THR A 42 27.79 22.84 29.82
CA THR A 42 27.13 24.05 29.32
C THR A 42 27.42 24.30 27.83
N VAL A 43 26.35 24.45 27.05
CA VAL A 43 26.40 24.73 25.61
C VAL A 43 25.72 26.06 25.31
N LYS A 44 26.30 26.88 24.43
CA LYS A 44 25.61 28.05 23.86
C LYS A 44 24.89 27.63 22.59
N ILE A 45 23.61 27.95 22.46
CA ILE A 45 22.83 27.69 21.24
C ILE A 45 22.40 29.02 20.64
N ASN A 46 22.76 29.26 19.39
CA ASN A 46 22.24 30.40 18.61
C ASN A 46 21.23 29.86 17.60
N VAL A 47 20.02 30.42 17.60
CA VAL A 47 18.91 30.06 16.71
C VAL A 47 18.60 31.27 15.83
N GLY A 48 18.99 31.20 14.57
CA GLY A 48 19.02 32.36 13.68
C GLY A 48 19.96 33.46 14.18
N GLU A 49 19.70 34.70 13.78
CA GLU A 49 20.51 35.87 14.15
C GLU A 49 20.03 36.55 15.43
N ALA A 50 18.79 36.30 15.87
CA ALA A 50 18.11 37.10 16.87
C ALA A 50 17.95 36.41 18.23
N ARG A 51 18.06 35.08 18.30
CA ARG A 51 17.82 34.32 19.54
C ARG A 51 19.04 33.52 19.95
N ALA A 52 19.36 33.64 21.23
CA ALA A 52 20.35 32.81 21.89
C ALA A 52 19.71 32.11 23.08
N CYS A 53 20.09 30.86 23.27
CA CYS A 53 19.70 29.98 24.36
C CYS A 53 20.94 29.28 24.92
N SER A 54 20.72 28.47 25.95
CA SER A 54 21.71 27.57 26.51
C SER A 54 21.28 26.11 26.34
N GLY A 55 22.18 25.17 26.60
CA GLY A 55 21.95 23.74 26.43
C GLY A 55 22.88 22.91 27.30
N ALA A 56 22.63 21.60 27.37
CA ALA A 56 23.49 20.63 28.02
C ALA A 56 24.02 19.60 27.02
N LEU A 57 25.34 19.43 26.93
CA LEU A 57 25.96 18.40 26.09
C LEU A 57 25.72 17.01 26.71
N LEU A 58 24.98 16.14 26.03
CA LEU A 58 24.72 14.78 26.51
C LEU A 58 25.83 13.81 26.13
N ASN A 59 26.29 13.90 24.88
CA ASN A 59 27.38 13.10 24.31
C ASN A 59 28.02 13.85 23.13
N GLU A 60 28.92 13.20 22.40
CA GLU A 60 29.64 13.81 21.28
C GLU A 60 28.74 14.33 20.13
N SER A 61 27.48 13.92 20.03
CA SER A 61 26.61 14.29 18.90
C SER A 61 25.32 14.97 19.32
N TRP A 62 25.02 15.08 20.61
CA TRP A 62 23.70 15.51 21.07
C TRP A 62 23.76 16.51 22.22
N VAL A 63 22.94 17.55 22.08
CA VAL A 63 22.69 18.57 23.09
C VAL A 63 21.21 18.52 23.46
N VAL A 64 20.87 18.57 24.74
CA VAL A 64 19.49 18.80 25.19
C VAL A 64 19.29 20.27 25.51
N THR A 65 18.15 20.83 25.12
CA THR A 65 17.79 22.23 25.35
C THR A 65 16.27 22.39 25.37
N ALA A 66 15.79 23.63 25.59
CA ALA A 66 14.36 23.94 25.63
C ALA A 66 13.78 23.98 24.20
N LYS A 67 12.60 23.38 24.02
CA LYS A 67 11.86 23.38 22.74
C LYS A 67 11.44 24.80 22.35
N SER A 68 11.11 25.62 23.34
CA SER A 68 10.76 27.04 23.24
C SER A 68 11.85 27.92 22.62
N CYS A 69 13.10 27.44 22.55
CA CYS A 69 14.17 28.14 21.82
C CYS A 69 13.98 28.15 20.30
N PHE A 70 13.21 27.22 19.74
CA PHE A 70 13.07 27.02 18.30
C PHE A 70 11.77 27.60 17.72
N VAL A 71 10.98 28.30 18.54
CA VAL A 71 9.69 28.88 18.14
C VAL A 71 9.51 30.28 18.70
N ASP A 72 8.76 31.12 17.98
CA ASP A 72 8.49 32.50 18.38
C ASP A 72 7.19 32.65 19.19
N ALA A 73 6.27 31.71 19.06
CA ALA A 73 5.00 31.69 19.78
C ALA A 73 4.94 30.45 20.70
N PRO A 74 4.36 30.56 21.91
CA PRO A 74 4.26 29.45 22.86
C PRO A 74 3.55 28.20 22.29
N ASP A 75 2.56 28.41 21.42
CA ASP A 75 1.74 27.35 20.84
C ASP A 75 2.26 26.82 19.50
N ALA A 76 3.38 27.37 19.00
CA ALA A 76 3.96 26.91 17.75
C ALA A 76 4.63 25.55 17.91
N VAL A 77 4.43 24.68 16.93
CA VAL A 77 4.98 23.32 16.94
C VAL A 77 6.40 23.34 16.39
N VAL A 78 7.34 22.82 17.17
CA VAL A 78 8.64 22.40 16.64
C VAL A 78 8.43 21.07 15.95
N ALA A 79 8.69 20.99 14.64
CA ALA A 79 8.66 19.74 13.91
C ALA A 79 9.95 18.94 14.17
N HIS A 80 9.84 17.62 14.22
CA HIS A 80 11.01 16.75 14.13
C HIS A 80 11.72 16.96 12.78
N GLY A 81 13.05 17.07 12.78
CA GLY A 81 13.83 17.26 11.55
C GLY A 81 14.76 18.47 11.63
N ALA A 82 15.12 19.06 10.49
CA ALA A 82 16.03 20.21 10.47
C ALA A 82 15.39 21.45 11.15
N PRO A 83 16.16 22.22 11.94
CA PRO A 83 15.68 23.50 12.47
C PRO A 83 15.24 24.46 11.35
N THR A 84 14.12 25.15 11.56
CA THR A 84 13.59 26.13 10.59
C THR A 84 14.53 27.31 10.36
N LEU A 85 15.25 27.73 11.41
CA LEU A 85 16.27 28.77 11.36
C LEU A 85 17.67 28.15 11.45
N PRO A 86 18.70 28.74 10.80
CA PRO A 86 20.08 28.30 10.96
C PRO A 86 20.47 28.29 12.44
N THR A 87 20.86 27.13 12.95
CA THR A 87 21.19 26.95 14.37
C THR A 87 22.61 26.43 14.54
N THR A 88 23.34 27.00 15.50
CA THR A 88 24.69 26.56 15.88
C THR A 88 24.79 26.30 17.37
N ALA A 89 25.50 25.26 17.75
CA ALA A 89 25.89 24.96 19.12
C ALA A 89 27.39 25.24 19.32
N THR A 90 27.73 26.01 20.35
CA THR A 90 29.11 26.19 20.81
C THR A 90 29.34 25.35 22.05
N VAL A 91 30.22 24.36 21.93
CA VAL A 91 30.44 23.30 22.93
C VAL A 91 31.87 23.39 23.47
N GLY A 92 32.03 23.23 24.79
CA GLY A 92 33.35 23.23 25.44
C GLY A 92 34.05 24.59 25.46
N ARG A 93 33.26 25.68 25.46
CA ARG A 93 33.76 27.06 25.48
C ARG A 93 32.92 27.91 26.44
N THR A 94 33.48 28.28 27.58
CA THR A 94 32.83 29.16 28.56
C THR A 94 33.13 30.65 28.35
N ASP A 95 34.16 30.99 27.57
CA ASP A 95 34.46 32.36 27.12
C ASP A 95 34.39 32.40 25.59
N LEU A 96 33.34 33.05 25.08
CA LEU A 96 33.00 33.14 23.66
C LEU A 96 33.96 34.04 22.87
N THR A 97 34.79 34.85 23.54
CA THR A 97 35.85 35.63 22.88
C THR A 97 37.04 34.77 22.45
N GLY A 98 37.19 33.58 23.06
CA GLY A 98 38.22 32.62 22.74
C GLY A 98 37.86 31.67 21.60
N THR A 99 38.81 30.79 21.24
CA THR A 99 38.68 29.80 20.17
C THR A 99 38.60 28.35 20.67
N ALA A 100 38.55 28.13 21.99
CA ALA A 100 38.48 26.78 22.58
C ALA A 100 37.19 26.04 22.19
N GLY A 101 37.16 24.71 22.32
CA GLY A 101 35.97 23.92 22.02
C GLY A 101 35.57 23.95 20.54
N HIS A 102 34.28 23.79 20.27
CA HIS A 102 33.73 23.57 18.92
C HIS A 102 32.54 24.49 18.65
N VAL A 103 32.40 24.95 17.41
CA VAL A 103 31.20 25.62 16.92
C VAL A 103 30.64 24.76 15.79
N VAL A 104 29.50 24.11 16.03
CA VAL A 104 28.93 23.11 15.13
C VAL A 104 27.49 23.47 14.77
N ARG A 105 27.10 23.21 13.52
CA ARG A 105 25.72 23.38 13.08
C ARG A 105 24.83 22.34 13.76
N VAL A 106 23.63 22.74 14.16
CA VAL A 106 22.56 21.79 14.51
C VAL A 106 21.81 21.43 13.23
N ASP A 107 21.80 20.16 12.88
CA ASP A 107 21.19 19.66 11.64
C ASP A 107 19.84 18.99 11.82
N ARG A 108 19.53 18.58 13.05
CA ARG A 108 18.27 17.95 13.40
C ARG A 108 17.87 18.30 14.83
N VAL A 109 16.57 18.46 15.04
CA VAL A 109 15.92 18.59 16.34
C VAL A 109 14.87 17.50 16.52
N VAL A 110 14.81 16.95 17.73
CA VAL A 110 13.84 15.93 18.15
C VAL A 110 13.06 16.48 19.34
N PRO A 111 11.88 17.07 19.11
CA PRO A 111 11.07 17.65 20.18
C PRO A 111 10.39 16.55 20.98
N HIS A 112 10.39 16.67 22.31
CA HIS A 112 9.54 15.82 23.14
C HIS A 112 8.06 16.21 22.91
N PRO A 113 7.13 15.25 22.75
CA PRO A 113 5.73 15.56 22.45
C PRO A 113 5.11 16.47 23.51
N ASP A 114 5.30 16.13 24.78
CA ASP A 114 4.52 16.73 25.87
C ASP A 114 5.34 17.63 26.82
N ARG A 115 6.64 17.83 26.55
CA ARG A 115 7.52 18.65 27.41
C ARG A 115 8.27 19.71 26.61
N ASP A 116 8.64 20.80 27.27
CA ASP A 116 9.51 21.84 26.70
C ASP A 116 10.98 21.37 26.68
N VAL A 117 11.22 20.28 25.96
CA VAL A 117 12.55 19.67 25.78
C VAL A 117 12.71 19.30 24.33
N VAL A 118 13.90 19.53 23.79
CA VAL A 118 14.29 19.10 22.45
C VAL A 118 15.73 18.59 22.49
N LEU A 119 15.99 17.52 21.75
CA LEU A 119 17.36 17.06 21.47
C LEU A 119 17.82 17.69 20.18
N ALA A 120 18.96 18.37 20.20
CA ALA A 120 19.61 18.98 19.05
C ALA A 120 20.81 18.11 18.65
N HIS A 121 20.77 17.54 17.45
CA HIS A 121 21.86 16.77 16.87
C HIS A 121 22.90 17.72 16.26
N LEU A 122 24.17 17.43 16.51
CA LEU A 122 25.30 18.16 15.97
C LEU A 122 25.68 17.57 14.61
N ALA A 123 25.80 18.41 13.59
CA ALA A 123 26.16 17.99 12.23
C ALA A 123 27.55 17.31 12.13
N SER A 124 28.37 17.43 13.17
CA SER A 124 29.65 16.73 13.30
C SER A 124 29.92 16.41 14.77
N PRO A 125 30.38 15.21 15.11
CA PRO A 125 30.68 14.85 16.50
C PRO A 125 31.75 15.76 17.13
N VAL A 126 31.52 16.20 18.36
CA VAL A 126 32.45 17.02 19.17
C VAL A 126 33.28 16.13 20.08
N THR A 127 34.43 15.71 19.58
CA THR A 127 35.37 14.89 20.37
C THR A 127 36.15 15.73 21.39
N GLY A 128 36.55 15.11 22.51
CA GLY A 128 37.41 15.75 23.52
C GLY A 128 36.68 16.64 24.52
N VAL A 129 35.35 16.73 24.46
CA VAL A 129 34.51 17.38 25.47
C VAL A 129 33.57 16.33 26.05
N ALA A 130 33.66 16.08 27.36
CA ALA A 130 32.82 15.11 28.02
C ALA A 130 31.39 15.65 28.18
N GLY A 131 30.40 14.87 27.74
CA GLY A 131 28.98 15.14 28.01
C GLY A 131 28.62 14.85 29.47
N VAL A 132 27.46 15.37 29.88
CA VAL A 132 26.89 15.14 31.21
C VAL A 132 25.88 13.99 31.18
N PRO A 133 26.00 12.98 32.07
CA PRO A 133 25.00 11.94 32.18
C PRO A 133 23.68 12.50 32.73
N VAL A 134 22.56 11.99 32.25
CA VAL A 134 21.24 12.31 32.80
C VAL A 134 21.06 11.63 34.15
N ALA A 135 20.57 12.37 35.14
CA ALA A 135 20.38 11.89 36.49
C ALA A 135 19.47 10.66 36.53
N THR A 136 19.86 9.65 37.30
CA THR A 136 19.08 8.42 37.44
C THR A 136 18.07 8.46 38.58
N THR A 137 18.25 9.38 39.52
CA THR A 137 17.43 9.56 40.71
C THR A 137 16.71 10.90 40.65
N ALA A 138 15.41 10.89 40.96
CA ALA A 138 14.59 12.09 40.98
C ALA A 138 15.14 13.17 41.93
N PRO A 139 14.96 14.47 41.61
CA PRO A 139 15.26 15.55 42.54
C PRO A 139 14.37 15.52 43.78
N VAL A 140 14.89 16.06 44.89
CA VAL A 140 14.15 16.21 46.15
C VAL A 140 14.13 17.66 46.62
N THR A 141 13.08 18.07 47.31
CA THR A 141 13.01 19.41 47.91
C THR A 141 14.16 19.62 48.90
N GLY A 142 14.79 20.80 48.85
CA GLY A 142 15.95 21.16 49.66
C GLY A 142 17.29 20.75 49.05
N GLU A 143 17.29 20.08 47.90
CA GLU A 143 18.51 19.75 47.16
C GLU A 143 19.11 21.00 46.51
N GLU A 144 20.42 21.19 46.63
CA GLU A 144 21.16 22.25 45.95
C GLU A 144 21.61 21.80 44.55
N LEU A 145 21.30 22.60 43.54
CA LEU A 145 21.71 22.40 42.15
C LEU A 145 22.59 23.56 41.67
N THR A 146 23.61 23.24 40.89
CA THR A 146 24.37 24.24 40.14
C THR A 146 23.70 24.47 38.80
N VAL A 147 23.19 25.68 38.58
CA VAL A 147 22.64 26.10 37.29
C VAL A 147 23.69 26.82 36.48
N THR A 148 23.69 26.63 35.16
CA THR A 148 24.65 27.31 34.28
C THR A 148 24.02 27.76 32.97
N GLY A 149 24.53 28.85 32.41
CA GLY A 149 24.03 29.35 31.13
C GLY A 149 24.79 30.56 30.59
N PHE A 150 24.37 31.01 29.42
CA PHE A 150 24.90 32.18 28.70
C PHE A 150 23.84 33.27 28.49
N GLY A 151 22.79 33.24 29.30
CA GLY A 151 21.76 34.26 29.34
C GLY A 151 22.30 35.55 29.93
N ARG A 152 21.50 36.61 29.77
CA ARG A 152 21.83 37.95 30.26
C ARG A 152 22.10 37.94 31.77
N THR A 153 22.96 38.82 32.25
CA THR A 153 23.21 38.97 33.69
C THR A 153 22.46 40.17 34.28
N THR A 154 22.79 40.54 35.52
CA THR A 154 22.34 41.78 36.18
C THR A 154 22.84 43.04 35.49
N THR A 155 23.94 42.96 34.74
CA THR A 155 24.68 44.12 34.20
C THR A 155 24.95 44.04 32.70
N THR A 156 24.87 42.85 32.10
CA THR A 156 25.23 42.62 30.69
C THR A 156 24.07 41.99 29.92
N TRP A 157 23.70 42.59 28.78
CA TRP A 157 22.57 42.13 27.95
C TRP A 157 22.87 40.86 27.15
N VAL A 158 24.05 40.78 26.53
CA VAL A 158 24.56 39.58 25.85
C VAL A 158 25.96 39.30 26.40
N PRO A 159 26.10 38.41 27.39
CA PRO A 159 27.40 38.10 27.95
C PRO A 159 28.22 37.22 26.99
N ASP A 160 29.52 37.49 26.93
CA ASP A 160 30.48 36.65 26.23
C ASP A 160 30.93 35.46 27.08
N THR A 161 30.60 35.43 28.37
CA THR A 161 30.99 34.35 29.28
C THR A 161 29.79 33.57 29.80
N ALA A 162 29.98 32.28 30.04
CA ALA A 162 29.04 31.46 30.78
C ALA A 162 29.09 31.84 32.26
N HIS A 163 27.95 31.68 32.94
CA HIS A 163 27.80 31.97 34.36
C HIS A 163 27.18 30.77 35.07
N ALA A 164 27.51 30.61 36.35
CA ALA A 164 27.00 29.56 37.20
C ALA A 164 26.52 30.11 38.55
N ALA A 165 25.44 29.54 39.08
CA ALA A 165 24.92 29.90 40.39
C ALA A 165 24.30 28.68 41.09
N THR A 166 24.14 28.74 42.40
CA THR A 166 23.47 27.68 43.18
C THR A 166 22.01 28.05 43.43
N PHE A 167 21.14 27.06 43.28
CA PHE A 167 19.72 27.16 43.55
C PHE A 167 19.26 25.94 44.34
N THR A 168 18.34 26.16 45.27
CA THR A 168 17.67 25.09 46.02
C THR A 168 16.38 24.66 45.32
N VAL A 169 16.15 23.34 45.22
CA VAL A 169 14.88 22.76 44.78
C VAL A 169 13.78 23.09 45.80
N ALA A 170 12.86 23.96 45.42
CA ALA A 170 11.73 24.38 46.23
C ALA A 170 10.52 23.43 46.11
N ALA A 171 10.30 22.87 44.92
CA ALA A 171 9.16 21.98 44.65
C ALA A 171 9.51 20.95 43.57
N VAL A 172 8.89 19.77 43.66
CA VAL A 172 9.03 18.70 42.67
C VAL A 172 7.64 18.27 42.20
N GLU A 173 7.40 18.41 40.90
CA GLU A 173 6.16 18.03 40.22
C GLU A 173 6.46 16.92 39.21
N ALA A 174 5.43 16.40 38.52
CA ALA A 174 5.58 15.24 37.64
C ALA A 174 6.61 15.46 36.51
N GLY A 175 6.62 16.63 35.86
CA GLY A 175 7.55 16.94 34.76
C GLY A 175 8.45 18.15 34.97
N THR A 176 8.33 18.80 36.12
CA THR A 176 8.94 20.09 36.43
C THR A 176 9.49 20.10 37.85
N ILE A 177 10.49 20.95 38.08
CA ILE A 177 10.88 21.36 39.44
C ILE A 177 10.82 22.87 39.56
N GLY A 178 10.48 23.35 40.75
CA GLY A 178 10.64 24.75 41.13
C GLY A 178 12.00 24.94 41.80
N LEU A 179 12.74 25.95 41.37
CA LEU A 179 14.01 26.38 41.97
C LEU A 179 13.87 27.74 42.62
N GLN A 180 14.60 27.94 43.70
CA GLN A 180 14.74 29.22 44.39
C GLN A 180 16.23 29.56 44.50
N ALA A 181 16.58 30.79 44.12
CA ALA A 181 17.94 31.30 44.26
C ALA A 181 18.40 31.28 45.73
N ASP A 182 19.60 30.77 45.98
CA ASP A 182 20.18 30.71 47.33
C ASP A 182 20.72 32.07 47.78
N GLU A 183 21.09 32.92 46.82
CA GLU A 183 21.66 34.24 47.07
C GLU A 183 21.06 35.30 46.14
N PRO A 184 20.92 36.57 46.57
CA PRO A 184 20.32 37.65 45.76
C PRO A 184 20.99 37.93 44.41
N GLY A 185 22.20 37.43 44.17
CA GLY A 185 22.94 37.56 42.91
C GLY A 185 22.78 36.36 41.96
N ALA A 186 22.17 35.26 42.41
CA ALA A 186 21.91 34.08 41.61
C ALA A 186 20.68 34.30 40.72
N THR A 187 20.86 34.27 39.40
CA THR A 187 19.79 34.61 38.45
C THR A 187 19.75 33.63 37.29
N ILE A 188 18.55 33.23 36.88
CA ILE A 188 18.27 32.62 35.58
C ILE A 188 17.48 33.64 34.76
N CYS A 189 18.01 33.99 33.61
CA CYS A 189 17.56 35.12 32.82
C CYS A 189 17.26 34.74 31.37
N LYS A 190 16.67 35.67 30.60
CA LYS A 190 16.50 35.49 29.16
C LYS A 190 17.84 35.14 28.50
N GLY A 191 17.82 34.05 27.73
CA GLY A 191 18.99 33.45 27.09
C GLY A 191 19.57 32.23 27.83
N ASP A 192 19.16 32.00 29.09
CA ASP A 192 19.51 30.79 29.83
C ASP A 192 18.61 29.60 29.49
N ALA A 193 17.45 29.83 28.85
CA ALA A 193 16.52 28.76 28.47
C ALA A 193 17.25 27.57 27.82
N GLY A 194 16.96 26.37 28.32
CA GLY A 194 17.60 25.11 27.95
C GLY A 194 18.94 24.79 28.63
N GLY A 195 19.53 25.72 29.37
CA GLY A 195 20.76 25.50 30.14
C GLY A 195 20.58 24.48 31.27
N PRO A 196 21.67 23.83 31.74
CA PRO A 196 21.54 22.72 32.68
C PRO A 196 21.43 23.16 34.14
N ALA A 197 20.57 22.45 34.87
CA ALA A 197 20.59 22.35 36.33
C ALA A 197 21.25 21.02 36.74
N LEU A 198 22.38 21.13 37.45
CA LEU A 198 23.34 20.05 37.67
C LEU A 198 23.42 19.66 39.14
N ARG A 199 23.37 18.36 39.42
CA ARG A 199 23.65 17.80 40.75
C ARG A 199 25.09 17.33 40.83
N THR A 200 25.75 17.61 41.95
CA THR A 200 26.99 16.94 42.33
C THR A 200 26.66 15.77 43.24
N THR A 201 26.97 14.55 42.81
CA THR A 201 26.77 13.32 43.59
C THR A 201 27.75 13.25 44.76
N ALA A 202 27.46 12.41 45.75
CA ALA A 202 28.37 12.18 46.89
C ALA A 202 29.78 11.68 46.47
N GLY A 203 29.89 11.05 45.29
CA GLY A 203 31.17 10.63 44.70
C GLY A 203 31.90 11.72 43.90
N GLY A 204 31.37 12.95 43.84
CA GLY A 204 31.94 14.07 43.10
C GLY A 204 31.64 14.08 41.59
N ALA A 205 30.88 13.11 41.08
CA ALA A 205 30.40 13.13 39.70
C ALA A 205 29.24 14.13 39.53
N VAL A 206 29.12 14.72 38.35
CA VAL A 206 28.07 15.68 38.01
C VAL A 206 27.05 15.03 37.07
N GLU A 207 25.77 15.20 37.35
CA GLU A 207 24.66 14.69 36.53
C GLU A 207 23.61 15.78 36.24
N LEU A 208 22.94 15.66 35.09
CA LEU A 208 21.91 16.58 34.63
C LEU A 208 20.55 16.21 35.25
N VAL A 209 20.01 17.11 36.06
CA VAL A 209 18.72 16.92 36.75
C VAL A 209 17.56 17.53 35.97
N ALA A 210 17.77 18.73 35.44
CA ALA A 210 16.75 19.49 34.72
C ALA A 210 17.38 20.49 33.75
N ILE A 211 16.54 21.10 32.90
CA ILE A 211 16.94 22.21 32.01
C ILE A 211 16.07 23.45 32.23
N HIS A 212 16.65 24.64 32.01
CA HIS A 212 16.00 25.92 32.23
C HIS A 212 14.75 26.06 31.37
N HIS A 213 13.59 26.19 32.01
CA HIS A 213 12.31 26.43 31.36
C HIS A 213 11.97 27.92 31.44
N THR A 214 11.36 28.35 32.54
CA THR A 214 10.90 29.73 32.76
C THR A 214 11.45 30.28 34.05
N ALA A 215 11.83 31.55 34.09
CA ALA A 215 12.32 32.18 35.31
C ALA A 215 11.66 33.54 35.55
N SER A 216 11.47 33.89 36.83
CA SER A 216 10.83 35.14 37.26
C SER A 216 11.56 36.40 36.82
N GLN A 217 12.84 36.29 36.43
CA GLN A 217 13.73 37.37 36.00
C GLN A 217 14.19 38.34 37.12
N GLY A 218 14.01 38.02 38.40
CA GLY A 218 14.50 38.85 39.49
C GLY A 218 16.02 38.97 39.49
N GLY A 219 16.53 40.20 39.51
CA GLY A 219 17.97 40.48 39.41
C GLY A 219 18.51 40.57 37.97
N CYS A 220 17.77 40.17 36.95
CA CYS A 220 18.23 40.26 35.56
C CYS A 220 18.17 41.71 35.01
N LEU A 221 19.13 42.12 34.17
CA LEU A 221 19.23 43.48 33.63
C LEU A 221 17.93 43.98 32.96
N GLY A 222 17.34 45.06 33.45
CA GLY A 222 16.11 45.62 32.88
C GLY A 222 14.83 44.89 33.30
N SER A 223 14.90 43.98 34.28
CA SER A 223 13.74 43.46 35.01
C SER A 223 13.43 44.33 36.24
N THR A 224 12.16 44.51 36.56
CA THR A 224 11.70 45.24 37.76
C THR A 224 11.24 44.34 38.89
N THR A 225 11.11 43.03 38.63
CA THR A 225 10.74 42.07 39.66
C THR A 225 11.91 41.77 40.60
N THR A 226 11.59 41.44 41.84
CA THR A 226 12.55 40.94 42.83
C THR A 226 12.40 39.43 43.07
N ALA A 227 11.42 38.78 42.43
CA ALA A 227 11.21 37.34 42.58
C ALA A 227 12.30 36.55 41.85
N GLN A 228 12.97 35.64 42.56
CA GLN A 228 14.11 34.85 42.05
C GLN A 228 13.80 33.34 41.97
N GLY A 229 12.52 33.01 41.76
CA GLY A 229 12.09 31.65 41.48
C GLY A 229 12.21 31.30 39.99
N ALA A 230 12.49 30.04 39.69
CA ALA A 230 12.46 29.48 38.36
C ALA A 230 11.72 28.14 38.32
N THR A 231 11.23 27.79 37.14
CA THR A 231 10.72 26.47 36.80
C THR A 231 11.71 25.84 35.83
N GLU A 232 12.01 24.57 36.05
CA GLU A 232 12.91 23.77 35.23
C GLU A 232 12.17 22.54 34.72
N THR A 233 12.54 22.06 33.53
CA THR A 233 12.00 20.80 33.00
C THR A 233 12.84 19.63 33.48
N ARG A 234 12.20 18.68 34.19
CA ARG A 234 12.86 17.46 34.67
C ARG A 234 13.26 16.57 33.50
N VAL A 235 14.42 15.94 33.62
CA VAL A 235 14.93 15.00 32.60
C VAL A 235 15.19 13.59 33.12
N ASP A 236 15.11 13.36 34.44
CA ASP A 236 15.39 12.05 35.05
C ASP A 236 14.46 10.94 34.55
N ASP A 237 13.19 11.26 34.34
CA ASP A 237 12.17 10.37 33.79
C ASP A 237 12.07 10.37 32.26
N LEU A 238 12.84 11.24 31.59
CA LEU A 238 12.99 11.25 30.13
C LEU A 238 14.16 10.39 29.65
N ARG A 239 14.91 9.74 30.56
CA ARG A 239 16.10 8.95 30.22
C ARG A 239 15.89 7.95 29.09
N GLN A 240 14.77 7.23 29.08
CA GLN A 240 14.49 6.26 28.02
C GLN A 240 14.35 6.96 26.67
N TRP A 241 13.58 8.05 26.60
CA TRP A 241 13.42 8.86 25.39
C TRP A 241 14.74 9.50 24.95
N ILE A 242 15.54 10.03 25.88
CA ILE A 242 16.86 10.59 25.60
C ILE A 242 17.79 9.50 25.06
N THR A 243 17.85 8.33 25.70
CA THR A 243 18.70 7.22 25.26
C THR A 243 18.29 6.76 23.87
N TRP A 244 17.00 6.56 23.63
CA TRP A 244 16.45 6.16 22.33
C TRP A 244 16.91 7.09 21.20
N ASN A 245 16.81 8.41 21.41
CA ASN A 245 17.09 9.38 20.36
C ASN A 245 18.56 9.80 20.30
N ALA A 246 19.28 9.84 21.42
CA ALA A 246 20.63 10.40 21.52
C ALA A 246 21.76 9.35 21.55
N THR A 247 21.45 8.06 21.72
CA THR A 247 22.48 7.00 21.81
C THR A 247 22.34 5.91 20.77
N LEU A 248 21.15 5.72 20.18
CA LEU A 248 21.00 4.83 19.03
C LEU A 248 21.50 5.56 17.79
N THR A 249 22.56 5.03 17.19
CA THR A 249 23.04 5.46 15.87
C THR A 249 21.94 5.24 14.85
N GLN A 250 21.46 6.29 14.18
CA GLN A 250 20.55 6.27 13.01
C GLN A 250 20.35 4.86 12.40
N GLU A 251 19.41 4.09 12.95
CA GLU A 251 19.19 2.73 12.49
C GLU A 251 18.14 2.78 11.40
N ARG A 252 18.56 2.53 10.15
CA ARG A 252 17.62 2.45 9.03
C ARG A 252 16.63 1.34 9.29
N ALA A 253 15.40 1.50 8.79
CA ALA A 253 14.47 0.38 8.66
C ALA A 253 15.17 -0.82 8.01
N VAL A 254 14.99 -2.00 8.58
CA VAL A 254 15.56 -3.26 8.08
C VAL A 254 14.43 -4.20 7.68
N GLY A 255 14.73 -5.13 6.79
CA GLY A 255 13.76 -6.13 6.37
C GLY A 255 14.33 -7.10 5.38
N LEU A 256 13.49 -8.06 4.98
CA LEU A 256 13.80 -9.05 3.96
C LEU A 256 12.51 -9.43 3.24
N VAL A 257 12.58 -9.49 1.90
CA VAL A 257 11.59 -10.21 1.09
C VAL A 257 11.97 -11.69 1.14
N GLU A 258 11.12 -12.50 1.75
CA GLU A 258 11.38 -13.93 1.96
C GLU A 258 10.85 -14.77 0.80
N ALA A 259 9.71 -14.38 0.23
CA ALA A 259 9.11 -15.08 -0.89
C ALA A 259 8.42 -14.12 -1.87
N VAL A 260 8.58 -14.43 -3.16
CA VAL A 260 7.75 -13.93 -4.25
C VAL A 260 7.24 -15.17 -4.97
N THR A 261 5.97 -15.49 -4.73
CA THR A 261 5.34 -16.74 -5.17
C THR A 261 4.31 -16.42 -6.25
N PRO A 262 4.66 -16.60 -7.54
CA PRO A 262 3.70 -16.48 -8.62
C PRO A 262 2.78 -17.71 -8.71
N GLU A 263 1.49 -17.47 -8.97
CA GLU A 263 0.45 -18.46 -9.26
C GLU A 263 -0.28 -18.06 -10.56
N SER A 264 -1.26 -18.86 -11.02
CA SER A 264 -2.08 -18.48 -12.21
C SER A 264 -2.79 -17.17 -11.92
N GLY A 265 -2.42 -16.11 -12.66
CA GLY A 265 -3.08 -14.81 -12.60
C GLY A 265 -2.83 -13.98 -11.34
N GLU A 266 -1.93 -14.38 -10.44
CA GLU A 266 -1.71 -13.69 -9.17
C GLU A 266 -0.29 -13.91 -8.62
N VAL A 267 0.21 -12.95 -7.84
CA VAL A 267 1.45 -13.09 -7.06
C VAL A 267 1.18 -12.86 -5.58
N THR A 268 1.81 -13.67 -4.73
CA THR A 268 1.95 -13.41 -3.29
C THR A 268 3.38 -13.00 -2.95
N ILE A 269 3.55 -11.88 -2.25
CA ILE A 269 4.83 -11.38 -1.78
C ILE A 269 4.79 -11.34 -0.25
N SER A 270 5.76 -11.97 0.41
CA SER A 270 5.84 -12.00 1.87
C SER A 270 7.26 -11.76 2.38
N GLY A 271 7.32 -11.31 3.62
CA GLY A 271 8.58 -11.06 4.29
C GLY A 271 8.39 -10.45 5.67
N TRP A 272 9.40 -9.73 6.13
CA TRP A 272 9.32 -8.94 7.35
C TRP A 272 10.03 -7.60 7.18
N ALA A 273 9.58 -6.60 7.93
CA ALA A 273 10.22 -5.31 8.03
C ALA A 273 10.08 -4.77 9.45
N TRP A 274 11.08 -4.02 9.88
CA TRP A 274 11.14 -3.38 11.19
C TRP A 274 11.98 -2.12 11.12
N ASP A 275 11.45 -1.08 11.72
CA ASP A 275 12.18 0.16 11.96
C ASP A 275 12.51 0.29 13.45
N PRO A 276 13.81 0.31 13.81
CA PRO A 276 14.23 0.46 15.20
C PRO A 276 13.85 1.78 15.85
N ASP A 277 13.50 2.81 15.06
CA ASP A 277 13.03 4.11 15.57
C ASP A 277 11.58 4.06 16.08
N THR A 278 10.84 2.97 15.82
CA THR A 278 9.45 2.80 16.26
C THR A 278 9.14 1.43 16.90
N SER A 279 8.19 1.44 17.84
CA SER A 279 7.60 0.22 18.39
C SER A 279 6.41 -0.29 17.58
N LEU A 280 5.80 0.58 16.76
CA LEU A 280 4.67 0.27 15.88
C LEU A 280 5.10 -0.57 14.67
N PRO A 281 4.16 -1.28 14.01
CA PRO A 281 4.43 -1.90 12.71
C PRO A 281 4.99 -0.88 11.69
N THR A 282 6.00 -1.28 10.95
CA THR A 282 6.63 -0.46 9.90
C THR A 282 5.84 -0.56 8.61
N ASP A 283 5.72 0.55 7.88
CA ASP A 283 5.10 0.55 6.55
C ASP A 283 6.05 -0.06 5.52
N VAL A 284 5.49 -0.85 4.62
CA VAL A 284 6.18 -1.50 3.50
C VAL A 284 5.50 -1.04 2.22
N HIS A 285 6.27 -0.45 1.30
CA HIS A 285 5.76 -0.11 -0.02
C HIS A 285 6.20 -1.16 -1.03
N ILE A 286 5.23 -1.76 -1.71
CA ILE A 286 5.45 -2.76 -2.75
C ILE A 286 5.07 -2.14 -4.09
N TYR A 287 6.03 -2.06 -5.01
CA TYR A 287 5.82 -1.57 -6.37
C TYR A 287 5.89 -2.73 -7.34
N ILE A 288 4.76 -3.10 -7.94
CA ILE A 288 4.70 -4.10 -9.02
C ILE A 288 4.49 -3.36 -10.33
N ASP A 289 5.46 -3.48 -11.24
CA ASP A 289 5.53 -2.78 -12.53
C ASP A 289 5.36 -1.25 -12.40
N GLY A 290 5.93 -0.69 -11.33
CA GLY A 290 5.86 0.74 -11.02
C GLY A 290 4.58 1.19 -10.31
N VAL A 291 3.58 0.31 -10.14
CA VAL A 291 2.35 0.62 -9.38
C VAL A 291 2.54 0.23 -7.92
N GLY A 292 2.53 1.23 -7.04
CA GLY A 292 2.80 1.09 -5.60
C GLY A 292 1.56 0.83 -4.75
N VAL A 293 1.70 0.00 -3.72
CA VAL A 293 0.70 -0.22 -2.66
C VAL A 293 1.39 -0.20 -1.29
N PRO A 294 0.84 0.50 -0.29
CA PRO A 294 1.32 0.43 1.09
C PRO A 294 0.75 -0.80 1.80
N VAL A 295 1.58 -1.45 2.62
CA VAL A 295 1.27 -2.63 3.43
C VAL A 295 1.88 -2.44 4.82
N HIS A 296 1.20 -2.85 5.88
CA HIS A 296 1.78 -2.80 7.22
C HIS A 296 2.50 -4.12 7.55
N ALA A 297 3.66 -4.03 8.19
CA ALA A 297 4.38 -5.19 8.71
C ALA A 297 3.84 -5.61 10.08
N ASP A 298 2.55 -5.94 10.17
CA ASP A 298 1.81 -6.20 11.41
C ASP A 298 1.53 -7.68 11.70
N LEU A 299 1.99 -8.60 10.85
CA LEU A 299 1.81 -10.03 11.05
C LEU A 299 2.78 -10.60 12.08
N ASP A 300 2.32 -11.62 12.81
CA ASP A 300 3.09 -12.26 13.87
C ASP A 300 4.30 -13.05 13.32
N ARG A 301 5.48 -12.73 13.85
CA ARG A 301 6.82 -13.26 13.50
C ARG A 301 7.68 -13.40 14.75
N PRO A 302 7.34 -14.36 15.64
CA PRO A 302 8.08 -14.58 16.89
C PRO A 302 9.54 -15.00 16.64
N ASP A 303 9.84 -15.62 15.50
CA ASP A 303 11.19 -15.96 15.06
C ASP A 303 12.05 -14.71 14.79
N VAL A 304 11.50 -13.71 14.08
CA VAL A 304 12.17 -12.43 13.83
C VAL A 304 12.36 -11.68 15.13
N ALA A 305 11.33 -11.64 15.98
CA ALA A 305 11.40 -11.00 17.28
C ALA A 305 12.47 -11.60 18.18
N ALA A 306 12.59 -12.93 18.23
CA ALA A 306 13.64 -13.60 19.00
C ALA A 306 15.04 -13.29 18.46
N ALA A 307 15.22 -13.24 17.13
CA ALA A 307 16.51 -12.98 16.51
C ALA A 307 16.95 -11.51 16.60
N ARG A 308 16.00 -10.57 16.65
CA ARG A 308 16.26 -9.12 16.56
C ARG A 308 15.94 -8.35 17.85
N GLY A 309 15.34 -8.98 18.85
CA GLY A 309 14.94 -8.33 20.09
C GLY A 309 13.78 -7.34 19.92
N THR A 310 12.84 -7.62 19.00
CA THR A 310 11.73 -6.72 18.65
C THR A 310 10.39 -7.20 19.21
N ALA A 311 9.33 -6.41 19.06
CA ALA A 311 7.97 -6.90 19.23
C ALA A 311 7.63 -7.96 18.14
N PRO A 312 6.67 -8.86 18.38
CA PRO A 312 6.44 -10.03 17.52
C PRO A 312 5.74 -9.70 16.20
N THR A 313 5.06 -8.56 16.06
CA THR A 313 4.35 -8.17 14.83
C THR A 313 5.27 -7.47 13.84
N ARG A 314 5.96 -8.22 12.96
CA ARG A 314 6.93 -7.68 11.97
C ARG A 314 6.79 -8.25 10.57
N GLY A 315 5.88 -9.18 10.35
CA GLY A 315 5.67 -9.80 9.04
C GLY A 315 4.75 -8.97 8.15
N PHE A 316 4.93 -9.07 6.84
CA PHE A 316 4.00 -8.54 5.86
C PHE A 316 3.64 -9.63 4.83
N VAL A 317 2.44 -9.52 4.26
CA VAL A 317 2.01 -10.29 3.09
C VAL A 317 1.17 -9.40 2.19
N HIS A 318 1.36 -9.54 0.89
CA HIS A 318 0.54 -8.87 -0.11
C HIS A 318 0.27 -9.79 -1.28
N THR A 319 -0.98 -9.81 -1.73
CA THR A 319 -1.42 -10.62 -2.85
C THR A 319 -2.07 -9.72 -3.90
N ARG A 320 -1.72 -9.90 -5.17
CA ARG A 320 -2.23 -9.07 -6.27
C ARG A 320 -2.44 -9.91 -7.53
N THR A 321 -3.64 -9.81 -8.09
CA THR A 321 -3.96 -10.31 -9.43
C THR A 321 -3.18 -9.54 -10.51
N LEU A 322 -2.56 -10.27 -11.43
CA LEU A 322 -1.72 -9.75 -12.51
C LEU A 322 -2.02 -10.49 -13.81
N ALA A 323 -1.86 -9.80 -14.94
CA ALA A 323 -1.89 -10.46 -16.25
C ALA A 323 -0.72 -11.45 -16.36
N ALA A 324 -0.80 -12.42 -17.28
CA ALA A 324 0.35 -13.29 -17.52
C ALA A 324 1.51 -12.51 -18.20
N GLY A 325 2.74 -12.97 -17.97
CA GLY A 325 3.94 -12.30 -18.49
C GLY A 325 5.02 -12.10 -17.44
N GLU A 326 6.06 -11.37 -17.84
CA GLU A 326 7.17 -10.98 -16.96
C GLU A 326 6.79 -9.74 -16.15
N HIS A 327 7.06 -9.80 -14.85
CA HIS A 327 6.78 -8.73 -13.89
C HIS A 327 7.99 -8.46 -13.01
N THR A 328 8.02 -7.29 -12.40
CA THR A 328 9.01 -6.96 -11.37
C THR A 328 8.35 -6.35 -10.15
N ALA A 329 8.66 -6.88 -8.96
CA ALA A 329 8.26 -6.31 -7.69
C ALA A 329 9.47 -5.71 -6.96
N CYS A 330 9.43 -4.41 -6.67
CA CYS A 330 10.40 -3.73 -5.83
C CYS A 330 9.78 -3.38 -4.47
N VAL A 331 10.43 -3.78 -3.39
CA VAL A 331 9.90 -3.65 -2.02
C VAL A 331 10.79 -2.71 -1.20
N TYR A 332 10.16 -1.81 -0.44
CA TYR A 332 10.84 -0.84 0.42
C TYR A 332 10.24 -0.86 1.83
N ALA A 333 11.09 -0.91 2.85
CA ALA A 333 10.70 -0.57 4.22
C ALA A 333 10.76 0.95 4.39
N ILE A 334 9.66 1.54 4.85
CA ILE A 334 9.51 2.99 4.97
C ILE A 334 10.03 3.43 6.34
N ASN A 335 10.96 4.37 6.33
CA ASN A 335 11.64 4.85 7.53
C ASN A 335 10.72 5.81 8.31
N ILE A 336 10.59 5.60 9.61
CA ILE A 336 9.91 6.47 10.56
C ILE A 336 10.97 7.13 11.42
N GLY A 337 11.37 8.35 11.05
CA GLY A 337 12.46 9.05 11.73
C GLY A 337 13.45 9.63 10.72
N PRO A 338 14.63 10.06 11.16
CA PRO A 338 15.64 10.63 10.27
C PRO A 338 16.39 9.53 9.51
N GLY A 339 16.13 9.37 8.22
CA GLY A 339 16.82 8.38 7.39
C GLY A 339 16.17 8.22 6.03
N ASP A 340 16.83 7.47 5.15
CA ASP A 340 16.23 7.05 3.88
C ASP A 340 15.43 5.77 4.07
N ASN A 341 14.39 5.57 3.25
CA ASN A 341 13.73 4.28 3.13
C ASN A 341 14.73 3.20 2.69
N THR A 342 14.55 1.99 3.19
CA THR A 342 15.43 0.87 2.84
C THR A 342 14.83 0.04 1.73
N GLY A 343 15.54 -0.05 0.60
CA GLY A 343 15.19 -1.02 -0.45
C GLY A 343 15.46 -2.44 0.03
N LEU A 344 14.41 -3.25 0.12
CA LEU A 344 14.50 -4.66 0.52
C LEU A 344 14.84 -5.58 -0.67
N GLY A 345 14.68 -5.09 -1.89
CA GLY A 345 15.05 -5.80 -3.12
C GLY A 345 14.06 -5.57 -4.26
N CYS A 346 14.51 -5.86 -5.49
CA CYS A 346 13.65 -5.99 -6.66
C CYS A 346 13.74 -7.43 -7.16
N HIS A 347 12.57 -8.05 -7.39
CA HIS A 347 12.43 -9.45 -7.75
C HIS A 347 11.67 -9.56 -9.06
N ALA A 348 12.31 -10.15 -10.07
CA ALA A 348 11.65 -10.52 -11.32
C ALA A 348 10.92 -11.86 -11.14
N PHE A 349 9.73 -11.98 -11.69
CA PHE A 349 8.93 -13.20 -11.68
C PHE A 349 8.01 -13.23 -12.90
N SER A 350 7.56 -14.43 -13.27
CA SER A 350 6.66 -14.63 -14.40
C SER A 350 5.33 -15.19 -13.90
N ILE A 351 4.23 -14.57 -14.26
CA ILE A 351 2.90 -15.17 -14.12
C ILE A 351 2.72 -16.10 -15.31
N LEU A 352 2.68 -17.41 -15.04
CA LEU A 352 2.45 -18.43 -16.06
C LEU A 352 0.97 -18.46 -16.45
N THR A 353 0.71 -18.62 -17.74
CA THR A 353 -0.62 -18.93 -18.29
C THR A 353 -0.79 -20.44 -18.40
N LYS A 354 -2.00 -20.92 -18.15
CA LYS A 354 -2.42 -22.29 -18.38
C LYS A 354 -3.39 -22.32 -19.55
N ALA A 355 -3.07 -23.10 -20.57
CA ALA A 355 -3.95 -23.24 -21.73
C ALA A 355 -5.36 -23.73 -21.32
N PRO A 356 -6.42 -23.26 -22.00
CA PRO A 356 -7.78 -23.75 -21.79
C PRO A 356 -7.85 -25.25 -22.00
N VAL A 357 -8.72 -25.91 -21.26
CA VAL A 357 -8.99 -27.34 -21.40
C VAL A 357 -10.45 -27.57 -21.69
N GLY A 358 -10.76 -28.58 -22.49
CA GLY A 358 -12.12 -28.87 -22.90
C GLY A 358 -12.22 -30.13 -23.74
N VAL A 359 -13.46 -30.59 -23.91
CA VAL A 359 -13.81 -31.72 -24.78
C VAL A 359 -15.13 -31.42 -25.46
N VAL A 360 -15.23 -31.78 -26.74
CA VAL A 360 -16.50 -31.91 -27.44
C VAL A 360 -17.06 -33.30 -27.10
N ASP A 361 -18.10 -33.35 -26.28
CA ASP A 361 -18.67 -34.62 -25.82
C ASP A 361 -19.51 -35.28 -26.93
N VAL A 362 -20.29 -34.46 -27.64
CA VAL A 362 -21.34 -34.92 -28.53
C VAL A 362 -21.44 -34.02 -29.76
N VAL A 363 -21.50 -34.67 -30.93
CA VAL A 363 -21.93 -34.07 -32.20
C VAL A 363 -23.00 -34.98 -32.78
N ILE A 364 -24.26 -34.56 -32.72
CA ILE A 364 -25.40 -35.32 -33.24
C ILE A 364 -26.00 -34.56 -34.42
N PRO A 365 -25.88 -35.09 -35.64
CA PRO A 365 -26.71 -34.63 -36.75
C PRO A 365 -28.14 -35.16 -36.58
N ASP A 366 -29.11 -34.29 -36.85
CA ASP A 366 -30.53 -34.59 -37.01
C ASP A 366 -30.96 -34.15 -38.42
N SER A 367 -32.16 -34.53 -38.88
CA SER A 367 -32.67 -34.13 -40.20
C SER A 367 -32.73 -32.60 -40.34
N GLY A 368 -31.83 -32.02 -41.15
CA GLY A 368 -31.72 -30.58 -41.39
C GLY A 368 -31.00 -29.76 -40.31
N ARG A 369 -30.30 -30.38 -39.35
CA ARG A 369 -29.68 -29.67 -38.21
C ARG A 369 -28.52 -30.46 -37.58
N VAL A 370 -27.65 -29.77 -36.86
CA VAL A 370 -26.69 -30.39 -35.93
C VAL A 370 -26.85 -29.82 -34.52
N SER A 371 -26.69 -30.66 -33.51
CA SER A 371 -26.52 -30.27 -32.11
C SER A 371 -25.15 -30.70 -31.60
N LEU A 372 -24.42 -29.76 -31.00
CA LEU A 372 -23.10 -29.96 -30.41
C LEU A 372 -23.17 -29.61 -28.92
N SER A 373 -22.49 -30.40 -28.09
CA SER A 373 -22.29 -30.06 -26.69
C SER A 373 -20.95 -30.58 -26.17
N GLY A 374 -20.49 -29.96 -25.11
CA GLY A 374 -19.23 -30.31 -24.47
C GLY A 374 -19.01 -29.50 -23.21
N TRP A 375 -17.75 -29.43 -22.79
CA TRP A 375 -17.32 -28.56 -21.71
C TRP A 375 -15.96 -27.93 -22.03
N ALA A 376 -15.72 -26.75 -21.45
CA ALA A 376 -14.44 -26.09 -21.50
C ALA A 376 -14.26 -25.16 -20.29
N TRP A 377 -13.02 -25.00 -19.83
CA TRP A 377 -12.67 -23.94 -18.88
C TRP A 377 -11.23 -23.50 -19.10
N ASP A 378 -10.97 -22.26 -18.69
CA ASP A 378 -9.63 -21.73 -18.62
C ASP A 378 -9.14 -21.79 -17.17
N PRO A 379 -8.06 -22.54 -16.85
CA PRO A 379 -7.53 -22.60 -15.49
C PRO A 379 -7.00 -21.26 -14.96
N ASP A 380 -6.80 -20.25 -15.82
CA ASP A 380 -6.42 -18.89 -15.44
C ASP A 380 -7.63 -18.05 -14.98
N SER A 381 -8.85 -18.57 -15.05
CA SER A 381 -10.05 -17.86 -14.59
C SER A 381 -11.08 -18.74 -13.88
N SER A 382 -11.70 -18.18 -12.83
CA SER A 382 -12.89 -18.77 -12.22
C SER A 382 -14.18 -18.51 -13.02
N ALA A 383 -14.16 -17.54 -13.95
CA ALA A 383 -15.27 -17.25 -14.84
C ALA A 383 -15.40 -18.29 -15.97
N PRO A 384 -16.61 -18.55 -16.50
CA PRO A 384 -16.76 -19.43 -17.66
C PRO A 384 -16.12 -18.82 -18.91
N THR A 385 -15.42 -19.64 -19.70
CA THR A 385 -14.75 -19.22 -20.93
C THR A 385 -15.66 -19.24 -22.16
N ASP A 386 -15.32 -18.45 -23.17
CA ASP A 386 -15.98 -18.49 -24.48
C ASP A 386 -15.46 -19.69 -25.30
N VAL A 387 -16.35 -20.29 -26.07
CA VAL A 387 -16.09 -21.39 -26.99
C VAL A 387 -16.48 -20.95 -28.39
N HIS A 388 -15.54 -20.96 -29.32
CA HIS A 388 -15.79 -20.66 -30.72
C HIS A 388 -16.02 -21.95 -31.50
N ILE A 389 -17.17 -22.03 -32.17
CA ILE A 389 -17.59 -23.18 -32.97
C ILE A 389 -17.68 -22.71 -34.42
N TYR A 390 -16.89 -23.32 -35.30
CA TYR A 390 -16.89 -23.05 -36.74
C TYR A 390 -17.48 -24.25 -37.47
N ILE A 391 -18.66 -24.08 -38.08
CA ILE A 391 -19.27 -25.09 -38.95
C ILE A 391 -19.16 -24.60 -40.38
N ASP A 392 -18.41 -25.35 -41.21
CA ASP A 392 -18.05 -25.03 -42.59
C ASP A 392 -17.45 -23.62 -42.76
N GLY A 393 -16.58 -23.25 -41.80
CA GLY A 393 -15.93 -21.94 -41.77
C GLY A 393 -16.78 -20.79 -41.23
N VAL A 394 -18.07 -21.00 -40.96
CA VAL A 394 -18.94 -19.99 -40.35
C VAL A 394 -18.94 -20.16 -38.83
N GLY A 395 -18.47 -19.13 -38.12
CA GLY A 395 -18.22 -19.15 -36.68
C GLY A 395 -19.37 -18.59 -35.83
N VAL A 396 -19.53 -19.15 -34.63
CA VAL A 396 -20.35 -18.62 -33.53
C VAL A 396 -19.54 -18.69 -32.23
N ALA A 397 -19.74 -17.73 -31.33
CA ALA A 397 -19.22 -17.78 -29.97
C ALA A 397 -20.35 -18.16 -29.01
N VAL A 398 -20.11 -19.15 -28.14
CA VAL A 398 -21.00 -19.53 -27.05
C VAL A 398 -20.24 -19.50 -25.73
N ARG A 399 -20.93 -19.25 -24.63
CA ARG A 399 -20.33 -19.27 -23.30
C ARG A 399 -20.39 -20.69 -22.73
N ALA A 400 -19.31 -21.13 -22.08
CA ALA A 400 -19.27 -22.43 -21.39
C ALA A 400 -19.85 -22.35 -19.97
N ASP A 401 -21.07 -21.81 -19.80
CA ASP A 401 -21.70 -21.55 -18.50
C ASP A 401 -22.78 -22.57 -18.09
N LEU A 402 -22.98 -23.63 -18.87
CA LEU A 402 -23.96 -24.67 -18.57
C LEU A 402 -23.49 -25.58 -17.43
N ASN A 403 -24.44 -26.11 -16.66
CA ASN A 403 -24.17 -26.93 -15.47
C ASN A 403 -23.67 -28.35 -15.83
N ARG A 404 -22.50 -28.71 -15.30
CA ARG A 404 -21.74 -29.96 -15.49
C ARG A 404 -21.09 -30.40 -14.17
N PRO A 405 -21.88 -30.91 -13.22
CA PRO A 405 -21.36 -31.33 -11.91
C PRO A 405 -20.41 -32.54 -12.00
N ASP A 406 -20.54 -33.35 -13.04
CA ASP A 406 -19.63 -34.45 -13.36
C ASP A 406 -18.21 -33.96 -13.67
N VAL A 407 -18.08 -32.89 -14.45
CA VAL A 407 -16.79 -32.24 -14.77
C VAL A 407 -16.20 -31.60 -13.52
N ALA A 408 -17.03 -30.89 -12.74
CA ALA A 408 -16.59 -30.32 -11.46
C ALA A 408 -16.04 -31.37 -10.49
N ALA A 409 -16.71 -32.52 -10.39
CA ALA A 409 -16.27 -33.62 -9.52
C ALA A 409 -14.95 -34.26 -10.01
N ALA A 410 -14.75 -34.37 -11.32
CA ALA A 410 -13.55 -34.97 -11.90
C ALA A 410 -12.31 -34.06 -11.81
N PHE A 411 -12.48 -32.74 -11.94
CA PHE A 411 -11.37 -31.79 -12.12
C PHE A 411 -11.27 -30.71 -11.04
N GLY A 412 -12.18 -30.68 -10.06
CA GLY A 412 -12.15 -29.69 -8.97
C GLY A 412 -12.50 -28.27 -9.43
N THR A 413 -13.33 -28.12 -10.44
CA THR A 413 -13.75 -26.82 -11.00
C THR A 413 -15.13 -26.40 -10.49
N ALA A 414 -15.55 -25.16 -10.80
CA ALA A 414 -16.97 -24.81 -10.68
C ALA A 414 -17.82 -25.67 -11.63
N PRO A 415 -19.12 -25.87 -11.35
CA PRO A 415 -19.97 -26.74 -12.17
C PRO A 415 -20.46 -26.07 -13.46
N THR A 416 -20.32 -24.75 -13.62
CA THR A 416 -20.77 -24.02 -14.82
C THR A 416 -19.68 -23.99 -15.90
N ARG A 417 -19.42 -25.14 -16.54
CA ARG A 417 -18.36 -25.36 -17.55
C ARG A 417 -18.83 -25.97 -18.86
N GLY A 418 -20.12 -26.28 -18.99
CA GLY A 418 -20.69 -26.88 -20.19
C GLY A 418 -21.00 -25.83 -21.26
N PHE A 419 -20.93 -26.22 -22.53
CA PHE A 419 -21.43 -25.43 -23.66
C PHE A 419 -22.35 -26.30 -24.53
N ALA A 420 -23.26 -25.64 -25.25
CA ALA A 420 -24.09 -26.28 -26.26
C ALA A 420 -24.40 -25.31 -27.41
N HIS A 421 -24.53 -25.84 -28.61
CA HIS A 421 -24.92 -25.08 -29.79
C HIS A 421 -25.71 -25.95 -30.76
N THR A 422 -26.71 -25.36 -31.41
CA THR A 422 -27.54 -26.02 -32.42
C THR A 422 -27.65 -25.13 -33.64
N ARG A 423 -27.52 -25.72 -34.84
CA ARG A 423 -27.57 -25.00 -36.10
C ARG A 423 -28.30 -25.80 -37.18
N ASP A 424 -29.21 -25.14 -37.89
CA ASP A 424 -29.84 -25.70 -39.08
C ASP A 424 -28.83 -25.74 -40.23
N LEU A 425 -28.76 -26.89 -40.92
CA LEU A 425 -27.82 -27.18 -41.99
C LEU A 425 -28.56 -27.84 -43.15
N ALA A 426 -28.09 -27.57 -44.36
CA ALA A 426 -28.53 -28.33 -45.53
C ALA A 426 -28.12 -29.80 -45.40
N PRO A 427 -28.73 -30.74 -46.14
CA PRO A 427 -28.22 -32.10 -46.20
C PRO A 427 -26.82 -32.16 -46.80
N GLY A 428 -26.04 -33.14 -46.37
CA GLY A 428 -24.69 -33.40 -46.87
C GLY A 428 -23.64 -33.48 -45.78
N GLU A 429 -22.37 -33.56 -46.20
CA GLU A 429 -21.22 -33.59 -45.30
C GLU A 429 -20.87 -32.19 -44.80
N HIS A 430 -20.62 -32.09 -43.49
CA HIS A 430 -20.26 -30.88 -42.79
C HIS A 430 -19.08 -31.12 -41.86
N THR A 431 -18.32 -30.07 -41.55
CA THR A 431 -17.25 -30.12 -40.54
C THR A 431 -17.41 -29.04 -39.49
N ALA A 432 -17.36 -29.43 -38.21
CA ALA A 432 -17.35 -28.52 -37.07
C ALA A 432 -15.99 -28.53 -36.37
N CYS A 433 -15.31 -27.38 -36.30
CA CYS A 433 -14.09 -27.19 -35.50
C CYS A 433 -14.39 -26.33 -34.27
N VAL A 434 -13.98 -26.79 -33.10
CA VAL A 434 -14.29 -26.15 -31.82
C VAL A 434 -13.01 -25.71 -31.12
N TYR A 435 -13.02 -24.49 -30.57
CA TYR A 435 -11.89 -23.89 -29.86
C TYR A 435 -12.37 -23.30 -28.52
N ALA A 436 -11.66 -23.62 -27.44
CA ALA A 436 -11.80 -22.91 -26.17
C ALA A 436 -10.92 -21.66 -26.21
N ILE A 437 -11.51 -20.51 -25.90
CA ILE A 437 -10.82 -19.22 -25.97
C ILE A 437 -10.07 -18.96 -24.67
N ASN A 438 -8.84 -18.48 -24.77
CA ASN A 438 -8.01 -18.18 -23.62
C ASN A 438 -8.44 -16.88 -22.94
N ILE A 439 -8.61 -16.90 -21.63
CA ILE A 439 -8.83 -15.74 -20.76
C ILE A 439 -7.47 -15.30 -20.23
N GLY A 440 -6.85 -14.37 -20.95
CA GLY A 440 -5.52 -13.87 -20.62
C GLY A 440 -4.55 -14.02 -21.79
N PRO A 441 -3.24 -13.90 -21.55
CA PRO A 441 -2.20 -14.15 -22.54
C PRO A 441 -2.09 -15.65 -22.79
N GLY A 442 -1.78 -16.06 -24.03
CA GLY A 442 -1.69 -17.48 -24.40
C GLY A 442 -2.51 -17.78 -25.65
N ASP A 443 -2.32 -19.00 -26.18
CA ASP A 443 -3.05 -19.47 -27.35
C ASP A 443 -4.39 -20.09 -26.96
N ASN A 444 -5.37 -19.99 -27.85
CA ASN A 444 -6.63 -20.71 -27.73
C ASN A 444 -6.38 -22.22 -27.91
N THR A 445 -7.15 -23.05 -27.21
CA THR A 445 -7.03 -24.52 -27.33
C THR A 445 -8.03 -25.06 -28.36
N GLY A 446 -7.53 -25.75 -29.38
CA GLY A 446 -8.38 -26.54 -30.27
C GLY A 446 -8.94 -27.77 -29.56
N LEU A 447 -10.26 -27.86 -29.44
CA LEU A 447 -10.95 -29.00 -28.81
C LEU A 447 -11.20 -30.15 -29.79
N GLY A 448 -11.04 -29.91 -31.10
CA GLY A 448 -11.16 -30.91 -32.16
C GLY A 448 -11.96 -30.41 -33.37
N CYS A 449 -11.80 -31.13 -34.49
CA CYS A 449 -12.65 -30.99 -35.67
C CYS A 449 -13.39 -32.31 -35.92
N HIS A 450 -14.70 -32.23 -36.15
CA HIS A 450 -15.58 -33.37 -36.33
C HIS A 450 -16.32 -33.26 -37.66
N THR A 451 -16.22 -34.30 -38.48
CA THR A 451 -16.99 -34.43 -39.72
C THR A 451 -18.25 -35.27 -39.48
N PHE A 452 -19.38 -34.81 -39.99
CA PHE A 452 -20.68 -35.49 -39.84
C PHE A 452 -21.53 -35.25 -41.09
N SER A 453 -22.53 -36.11 -41.30
CA SER A 453 -23.48 -35.97 -42.39
C SER A 453 -24.88 -35.66 -41.85
N VAL A 454 -25.54 -34.67 -42.44
CA VAL A 454 -26.95 -34.37 -42.17
C VAL A 454 -27.81 -35.11 -43.20
N ASP A 455 -28.74 -35.94 -42.71
CA ASP A 455 -29.62 -36.74 -43.54
C ASP A 455 -30.51 -35.88 -44.45
N THR A 456 -30.74 -36.36 -45.67
CA THR A 456 -31.75 -35.82 -46.59
C THR A 456 -33.16 -36.19 -46.15
N ARG A 457 -34.10 -35.26 -46.32
CA ARG A 457 -35.53 -35.49 -46.20
C ARG A 457 -36.12 -35.62 -47.60
N THR A 458 -36.93 -36.66 -47.81
CA THR A 458 -37.56 -36.90 -49.12
C THR A 458 -38.59 -35.82 -49.46
N PRO A 459 -38.74 -35.43 -50.75
CA PRO A 459 -39.77 -34.49 -51.17
C PRO A 459 -41.18 -34.97 -50.84
N VAL A 460 -42.09 -34.02 -50.61
CA VAL A 460 -43.50 -34.28 -50.35
C VAL A 460 -44.36 -33.58 -51.38
N GLY A 461 -45.52 -34.15 -51.71
CA GLY A 461 -46.42 -33.56 -52.68
C GLY A 461 -47.69 -34.38 -52.90
N VAL A 462 -48.63 -33.80 -53.61
CA VAL A 462 -49.89 -34.42 -54.01
C VAL A 462 -50.25 -34.00 -55.43
N VAL A 463 -50.78 -34.94 -56.21
CA VAL A 463 -51.51 -34.64 -57.45
C VAL A 463 -52.94 -34.28 -57.08
N ASP A 464 -53.30 -33.01 -57.22
CA ASP A 464 -54.64 -32.52 -56.87
C ASP A 464 -55.67 -32.92 -57.93
N ALA A 465 -55.31 -32.82 -59.21
CA ALA A 465 -56.23 -33.09 -60.29
C ALA A 465 -55.53 -33.55 -61.58
N VAL A 466 -56.19 -34.48 -62.26
CA VAL A 466 -55.93 -34.85 -63.66
C VAL A 466 -57.24 -34.67 -64.40
N THR A 467 -57.31 -33.65 -65.26
CA THR A 467 -58.56 -33.24 -65.93
C THR A 467 -58.39 -33.23 -67.43
N VAL A 468 -59.40 -33.69 -68.16
CA VAL A 468 -59.41 -33.72 -69.63
C VAL A 468 -60.46 -32.77 -70.16
N ASN A 469 -60.06 -31.87 -71.05
CA ASN A 469 -60.95 -30.95 -71.74
C ASN A 469 -60.57 -30.88 -73.21
N ALA A 470 -61.52 -31.16 -74.11
CA ALA A 470 -61.37 -31.01 -75.56
C ALA A 470 -60.08 -31.63 -76.16
N GLY A 471 -59.69 -32.83 -75.70
CA GLY A 471 -58.49 -33.52 -76.18
C GLY A 471 -57.18 -33.04 -75.54
N GLU A 472 -57.22 -32.24 -74.48
CA GLU A 472 -56.05 -31.88 -73.68
C GLU A 472 -56.20 -32.37 -72.24
N VAL A 473 -55.16 -32.98 -71.69
CA VAL A 473 -55.06 -33.31 -70.27
C VAL A 473 -54.27 -32.23 -69.54
N THR A 474 -54.79 -31.78 -68.39
CA THR A 474 -54.09 -30.93 -67.44
C THR A 474 -53.86 -31.70 -66.14
N VAL A 475 -52.58 -31.81 -65.76
CA VAL A 475 -52.13 -32.40 -64.49
C VAL A 475 -51.67 -31.25 -63.60
N SER A 476 -52.26 -31.12 -62.41
CA SER A 476 -51.93 -30.07 -61.45
C SER A 476 -51.83 -30.62 -60.04
N GLY A 477 -50.97 -30.01 -59.23
CA GLY A 477 -50.78 -30.39 -57.84
C GLY A 477 -49.86 -29.44 -57.10
N TRP A 478 -49.24 -29.93 -56.04
CA TRP A 478 -48.18 -29.23 -55.33
C TRP A 478 -47.09 -30.21 -54.89
N ALA A 479 -45.87 -29.70 -54.77
CA ALA A 479 -44.74 -30.45 -54.23
C ALA A 479 -43.70 -29.50 -53.63
N TRP A 480 -42.98 -29.96 -52.61
CA TRP A 480 -41.77 -29.31 -52.11
C TRP A 480 -40.81 -30.31 -51.50
N ASP A 481 -39.55 -29.94 -51.50
CA ASP A 481 -38.47 -30.65 -50.84
C ASP A 481 -38.16 -29.96 -49.50
N PRO A 482 -38.34 -30.63 -48.35
CA PRO A 482 -38.08 -30.03 -47.04
C PRO A 482 -36.65 -29.51 -46.86
N ASP A 483 -35.70 -29.99 -47.67
CA ASP A 483 -34.28 -29.64 -47.61
C ASP A 483 -33.93 -28.32 -48.31
N THR A 484 -34.87 -27.71 -49.02
CA THR A 484 -34.64 -26.46 -49.73
C THR A 484 -35.81 -25.50 -49.65
N SER A 485 -35.50 -24.20 -49.61
CA SER A 485 -36.49 -23.13 -49.74
C SER A 485 -36.86 -22.86 -51.21
N ALA A 486 -36.04 -23.32 -52.16
CA ALA A 486 -36.29 -23.17 -53.58
C ALA A 486 -37.44 -24.09 -54.03
N PRO A 487 -38.22 -23.70 -55.06
CA PRO A 487 -39.18 -24.60 -55.68
C PRO A 487 -38.54 -25.92 -56.15
N THR A 488 -39.24 -27.04 -56.00
CA THR A 488 -38.75 -28.37 -56.38
C THR A 488 -39.12 -28.69 -57.83
N ASP A 489 -38.30 -29.48 -58.52
CA ASP A 489 -38.66 -29.98 -59.86
C ASP A 489 -39.67 -31.13 -59.76
N VAL A 490 -40.64 -31.15 -60.67
CA VAL A 490 -41.68 -32.17 -60.76
C VAL A 490 -41.65 -32.76 -62.16
N HIS A 491 -41.44 -34.08 -62.24
CA HIS A 491 -41.47 -34.80 -63.50
C HIS A 491 -42.85 -35.42 -63.71
N ILE A 492 -43.50 -35.06 -64.81
CA ILE A 492 -44.82 -35.55 -65.20
C ILE A 492 -44.66 -36.40 -66.45
N TYR A 493 -45.06 -37.68 -66.38
CA TYR A 493 -45.02 -38.62 -67.49
C TYR A 493 -46.43 -38.94 -67.96
N ILE A 494 -46.78 -38.62 -69.20
CA ILE A 494 -48.05 -38.98 -69.82
C ILE A 494 -47.77 -40.05 -70.89
N ASP A 495 -48.26 -41.27 -70.65
CA ASP A 495 -47.97 -42.48 -71.46
C ASP A 495 -46.47 -42.72 -71.67
N GLY A 496 -45.68 -42.50 -70.61
CA GLY A 496 -44.22 -42.67 -70.63
C GLY A 496 -43.45 -41.50 -71.24
N VAL A 497 -44.12 -40.48 -71.80
CA VAL A 497 -43.46 -39.26 -72.28
C VAL A 497 -43.38 -38.23 -71.15
N GLY A 498 -42.15 -37.93 -70.72
CA GLY A 498 -41.87 -37.07 -69.57
C GLY A 498 -41.66 -35.59 -69.92
N VAL A 499 -42.08 -34.72 -69.00
CA VAL A 499 -41.71 -33.30 -68.94
C VAL A 499 -41.27 -32.94 -67.51
N ALA A 500 -40.31 -32.05 -67.38
CA ALA A 500 -39.95 -31.44 -66.10
C ALA A 500 -40.61 -30.06 -65.99
N VAL A 501 -41.31 -29.82 -64.87
CA VAL A 501 -41.89 -28.52 -64.52
C VAL A 501 -41.43 -28.11 -63.12
N ARG A 502 -41.44 -26.81 -62.84
CA ARG A 502 -41.10 -26.28 -61.51
C ARG A 502 -42.37 -26.21 -60.65
N ALA A 503 -42.27 -26.58 -59.38
CA ALA A 503 -43.36 -26.38 -58.42
C ALA A 503 -43.37 -24.94 -57.88
N ASP A 504 -43.46 -23.93 -58.74
CA ASP A 504 -43.33 -22.50 -58.40
C ASP A 504 -44.66 -21.72 -58.47
N LEU A 505 -45.78 -22.39 -58.78
CA LEU A 505 -47.10 -21.76 -58.81
C LEU A 505 -47.60 -21.43 -57.40
N ASN A 506 -48.37 -20.35 -57.29
CA ASN A 506 -48.87 -19.83 -56.01
C ASN A 506 -49.97 -20.73 -55.41
N ARG A 507 -49.73 -21.24 -54.20
CA ARG A 507 -50.57 -22.12 -53.38
C ARG A 507 -50.53 -21.69 -51.90
N PRO A 508 -51.19 -20.56 -51.56
CA PRO A 508 -51.19 -20.03 -50.20
C PRO A 508 -51.91 -20.97 -49.20
N ASP A 509 -52.83 -21.80 -49.68
CA ASP A 509 -53.49 -22.86 -48.90
C ASP A 509 -52.49 -23.91 -48.40
N VAL A 510 -51.56 -24.33 -49.25
CA VAL A 510 -50.49 -25.28 -48.92
C VAL A 510 -49.48 -24.65 -47.95
N ALA A 511 -49.08 -23.40 -48.20
CA ALA A 511 -48.21 -22.66 -47.28
C ALA A 511 -48.81 -22.53 -45.88
N ALA A 512 -50.12 -22.24 -45.78
CA ALA A 512 -50.81 -22.14 -44.49
C ALA A 512 -50.90 -23.49 -43.76
N ALA A 513 -51.13 -24.58 -44.48
CA ALA A 513 -51.26 -25.91 -43.89
C ALA A 513 -49.94 -26.50 -43.38
N PHE A 514 -48.82 -26.18 -44.04
CA PHE A 514 -47.54 -26.85 -43.82
C PHE A 514 -46.38 -25.93 -43.46
N GLY A 515 -46.61 -24.63 -43.32
CA GLY A 515 -45.59 -23.67 -42.92
C GLY A 515 -44.50 -23.45 -43.98
N THR A 516 -44.84 -23.58 -45.26
CA THR A 516 -43.89 -23.43 -46.38
C THR A 516 -44.07 -22.11 -47.12
N ALA A 517 -43.18 -21.79 -48.06
CA ALA A 517 -43.39 -20.64 -48.95
C ALA A 517 -44.60 -20.89 -49.87
N PRO A 518 -45.29 -19.84 -50.35
CA PRO A 518 -46.52 -20.02 -51.13
C PRO A 518 -46.29 -20.53 -52.55
N THR A 519 -45.07 -20.54 -53.06
CA THR A 519 -44.75 -20.99 -54.42
C THR A 519 -44.41 -22.48 -54.45
N ARG A 520 -45.43 -23.35 -54.35
CA ARG A 520 -45.30 -24.83 -54.28
C ARG A 520 -46.19 -25.60 -55.25
N GLY A 521 -47.01 -24.92 -56.04
CA GLY A 521 -47.90 -25.55 -57.01
C GLY A 521 -47.18 -25.91 -58.30
N PHE A 522 -47.61 -26.96 -58.98
CA PHE A 522 -47.18 -27.31 -60.34
C PHE A 522 -48.40 -27.52 -61.25
N GLY A 523 -48.18 -27.36 -62.56
CA GLY A 523 -49.20 -27.60 -63.58
C GLY A 523 -48.59 -27.87 -64.94
N HIS A 524 -49.15 -28.82 -65.69
CA HIS A 524 -48.77 -29.10 -67.07
C HIS A 524 -49.98 -29.53 -67.90
N THR A 525 -50.07 -29.02 -69.12
CA THR A 525 -51.13 -29.35 -70.08
C THR A 525 -50.53 -29.93 -71.35
N ARG A 526 -51.13 -31.00 -71.88
CA ARG A 526 -50.70 -31.68 -73.10
C ARG A 526 -51.88 -32.24 -73.89
N ALA A 527 -51.84 -32.14 -75.21
CA ALA A 527 -52.81 -32.81 -76.09
C ALA A 527 -52.68 -34.34 -76.02
N VAL A 528 -53.83 -35.02 -75.98
CA VAL A 528 -53.98 -36.49 -75.94
C VAL A 528 -55.03 -36.92 -76.97
N GLY A 529 -54.84 -38.10 -77.55
CA GLY A 529 -55.84 -38.70 -78.44
C GLY A 529 -57.02 -39.29 -77.66
N PRO A 530 -58.08 -39.77 -78.34
CA PRO A 530 -59.13 -40.53 -77.67
C PRO A 530 -58.57 -41.88 -77.19
N GLY A 531 -58.90 -42.27 -75.96
CA GLY A 531 -58.43 -43.55 -75.41
C GLY A 531 -58.19 -43.54 -73.91
N SER A 532 -57.59 -44.61 -73.39
CA SER A 532 -57.13 -44.70 -72.00
C SER A 532 -55.66 -44.28 -71.93
N HIS A 533 -55.35 -43.39 -71.00
CA HIS A 533 -54.03 -42.79 -70.82
C HIS A 533 -53.61 -42.85 -69.35
N THR A 534 -52.31 -42.76 -69.08
CA THR A 534 -51.77 -42.73 -67.71
C THR A 534 -50.85 -41.54 -67.49
N ALA A 535 -51.08 -40.80 -66.40
CA ALA A 535 -50.21 -39.72 -65.92
C ALA A 535 -49.53 -40.14 -64.61
N CYS A 536 -48.20 -40.26 -64.61
CA CYS A 536 -47.40 -40.51 -63.40
C CYS A 536 -46.59 -39.26 -63.04
N VAL A 537 -46.60 -38.88 -61.76
CA VAL A 537 -45.96 -37.65 -61.28
C VAL A 537 -44.93 -37.98 -60.20
N TYR A 538 -43.75 -37.37 -60.28
CA TYR A 538 -42.65 -37.52 -59.33
C TYR A 538 -42.12 -36.15 -58.90
N ALA A 539 -41.97 -35.94 -57.59
CA ALA A 539 -41.19 -34.83 -57.05
C ALA A 539 -39.72 -35.22 -56.99
N ILE A 540 -38.84 -34.38 -57.54
CA ILE A 540 -37.41 -34.66 -57.68
C ILE A 540 -36.64 -34.09 -56.50
N ASN A 541 -35.84 -34.93 -55.83
CA ASN A 541 -35.05 -34.52 -54.66
C ASN A 541 -33.90 -33.58 -55.07
N LEU A 542 -33.69 -32.51 -54.30
CA LEU A 542 -32.58 -31.59 -54.50
C LEU A 542 -31.43 -31.94 -53.55
N GLY A 543 -30.71 -33.02 -53.86
CA GLY A 543 -29.60 -33.52 -53.04
C GLY A 543 -29.40 -35.03 -53.19
N PRO A 544 -28.51 -35.64 -52.37
CA PRO A 544 -28.49 -37.10 -52.22
C PRO A 544 -29.85 -37.56 -51.66
N GLY A 545 -30.40 -38.68 -52.12
CA GLY A 545 -31.71 -39.19 -51.68
C GLY A 545 -32.63 -39.59 -52.84
N ASP A 546 -33.75 -40.23 -52.52
CA ASP A 546 -34.71 -40.74 -53.50
C ASP A 546 -35.73 -39.66 -53.91
N ASN A 547 -36.15 -39.70 -55.18
CA ASN A 547 -37.29 -38.94 -55.67
C ASN A 547 -38.61 -39.54 -55.14
N THR A 548 -39.62 -38.70 -54.90
CA THR A 548 -40.92 -39.14 -54.38
C THR A 548 -41.92 -39.32 -55.50
N GLY A 549 -42.48 -40.52 -55.65
CA GLY A 549 -43.64 -40.76 -56.51
C GLY A 549 -44.91 -40.16 -55.88
N LEU A 550 -45.50 -39.16 -56.53
CA LEU A 550 -46.73 -38.49 -56.05
C LEU A 550 -48.01 -39.23 -56.46
N GLY A 551 -47.93 -40.09 -57.47
CA GLY A 551 -49.03 -40.95 -57.91
C GLY A 551 -49.03 -41.23 -59.41
N CYS A 552 -49.75 -42.29 -59.80
CA CYS A 552 -50.08 -42.59 -61.19
C CYS A 552 -51.60 -42.67 -61.35
N HIS A 553 -52.14 -41.93 -62.31
CA HIS A 553 -53.58 -41.79 -62.52
C HIS A 553 -53.95 -42.19 -63.94
N VAL A 554 -54.97 -43.05 -64.07
CA VAL A 554 -55.56 -43.42 -65.36
C VAL A 554 -56.70 -42.46 -65.68
N PHE A 555 -56.75 -41.96 -66.91
CA PHE A 555 -57.78 -41.06 -67.39
C PHE A 555 -58.17 -41.38 -68.85
N HIS A 556 -59.32 -40.85 -69.30
CA HIS A 556 -59.81 -41.04 -70.66
C HIS A 556 -59.80 -39.73 -71.45
N GLY A 557 -59.16 -39.76 -72.63
CA GLY A 557 -58.95 -38.64 -73.55
C GLY A 557 -60.13 -38.28 -74.42
#